data_AF-A0A9E5J052-F1
#
_entry.id   AF-A0A9E5J052-F1
#
_cell.length_a   1.000
_cell.length_b   1.000
_cell.length_c   1.000
_cell.angle_alpha   90.00
_cell.angle_beta   90.00
_cell.angle_gamma   90.00
#
_symmetry.space_group_name_H-M   'P 1'
#
loop_
_entity.id
_entity.type
_entity.pdbx_description
1 polymer ?
#
loop_
_entity_poly.entity_id
_entity_poly.type
_entity_poly.pdbx_seq_one_letter_code
_entity_poly.pdbx_strand_id
1 'polypeptide(L)'
;MKIVEKYLWRSVVLPTFFIIAALFALWLMFDVFDKVGRLMEKSPPLSLLAKYFLVQLPSLAQSILPVAVLFATLYVLAYFSRHRESVALLAAGMSPVTLARPFLICSSLLALVLYFLSYSLSPTAQAGREKTKREIKKEPTEEAVFRKRSAMWRS
;
A
#
# COMPACT_ATOMS: atom_id res chain seq x y z
N MET A 1 11.46 12.79 31.06
CA MET A 1 12.34 13.59 30.18
C MET A 1 11.64 13.87 28.86
N LYS A 2 10.89 14.99 28.77
CA LYS A 2 10.03 15.26 27.60
C LYS A 2 10.79 15.58 26.31
N ILE A 3 12.04 16.05 26.43
CA ILE A 3 12.89 16.44 25.28
C ILE A 3 13.34 15.21 24.49
N VAL A 4 13.83 14.17 25.17
CA VAL A 4 14.28 12.91 24.55
C VAL A 4 13.11 12.20 23.89
N GLU A 5 11.95 12.12 24.55
CA GLU A 5 10.76 11.54 23.94
C GLU A 5 10.33 12.29 22.68
N LYS A 6 10.32 13.64 22.71
CA LYS A 6 9.98 14.45 21.53
C LYS A 6 10.97 14.24 20.40
N TYR A 7 12.26 14.12 20.70
CA TYR A 7 13.28 13.80 19.70
C TYR A 7 13.02 12.43 19.08
N LEU A 8 12.79 11.41 19.93
CA LEU A 8 12.57 10.03 19.49
C LEU A 8 11.34 9.92 18.57
N TRP A 9 10.25 10.58 18.93
CA TRP A 9 9.05 10.68 18.09
C TRP A 9 9.33 11.35 16.74
N ARG A 10 10.08 12.45 16.76
CA ARG A 10 10.44 13.19 15.54
C ARG A 10 11.29 12.34 14.60
N SER A 11 12.24 11.56 15.14
CA SER A 11 13.12 10.68 14.38
C SER A 11 12.40 9.47 13.77
N VAL A 12 11.23 9.09 14.27
CA VAL A 12 10.42 8.00 13.70
C VAL A 12 9.38 8.54 12.71
N VAL A 13 8.62 9.57 13.11
CA VAL A 13 7.47 10.07 12.34
C VAL A 13 7.89 10.75 11.03
N LEU A 14 8.91 11.61 11.06
CA LEU A 14 9.33 12.35 9.86
C LEU A 14 9.83 11.42 8.75
N PRO A 15 10.76 10.49 9.00
CA PRO A 15 11.22 9.58 7.95
C PRO A 15 10.12 8.65 7.45
N THR A 16 9.23 8.19 8.34
CA THR A 16 8.10 7.34 7.95
C THR A 16 7.19 8.07 6.97
N PHE A 17 6.80 9.30 7.28
CA PHE A 17 5.98 10.12 6.38
C PHE A 17 6.70 10.43 5.07
N PHE A 18 8.00 10.76 5.13
CA PHE A 18 8.80 11.05 3.96
C PHE A 18 8.90 9.85 3.01
N ILE A 19 9.11 8.63 3.54
CA ILE A 19 9.20 7.41 2.75
C ILE A 19 7.85 7.05 2.13
N ILE A 20 6.75 7.20 2.87
CA ILE A 20 5.40 7.02 2.31
C ILE A 20 5.16 8.00 1.16
N ALA A 21 5.48 9.28 1.36
CA ALA A 21 5.32 10.30 0.33
C ALA A 21 6.20 10.05 -0.89
N ALA A 22 7.45 9.63 -0.69
CA ALA A 22 8.39 9.30 -1.77
C ALA A 22 7.89 8.11 -2.60
N LEU A 23 7.41 7.04 -1.96
CA LEU A 23 6.85 5.89 -2.68
C LEU A 23 5.55 6.24 -3.40
N PHE A 24 4.72 7.11 -2.81
CA PHE A 24 3.52 7.60 -3.45
C PHE A 24 3.84 8.45 -4.71
N ALA A 25 4.84 9.33 -4.61
CA ALA A 25 5.31 10.14 -5.74
C ALA A 25 5.95 9.27 -6.84
N LEU A 26 6.70 8.24 -6.46
CA LEU A 26 7.29 7.29 -7.40
C LEU A 26 6.22 6.49 -8.14
N TRP A 27 5.16 6.06 -7.45
CA TRP A 27 4.01 5.43 -8.09
C TRP A 27 3.29 6.40 -9.04
N LEU A 28 3.09 7.65 -8.62
CA LEU A 28 2.46 8.68 -9.44
C LEU A 28 3.23 8.92 -10.74
N MET A 29 4.56 8.96 -10.65
CA MET A 29 5.44 9.02 -11.82
C MET A 29 5.19 7.84 -12.76
N PHE A 30 5.15 6.61 -12.26
CA PHE A 30 4.86 5.43 -13.09
C PHE A 30 3.49 5.52 -13.77
N ASP A 31 2.44 5.94 -13.06
CA ASP A 31 1.10 6.08 -13.64
C ASP A 31 1.05 7.12 -14.76
N VAL A 32 1.78 8.24 -14.61
CA VAL A 32 1.89 9.27 -15.63
C VAL A 32 2.71 8.78 -16.82
N PHE A 33 3.81 8.08 -16.59
CA PHE A 33 4.65 7.51 -17.66
C PHE A 33 3.89 6.50 -18.50
N ASP A 34 3.14 5.58 -17.88
CA ASP A 34 2.33 4.59 -18.60
C ASP A 34 1.24 5.24 -19.46
N LYS A 35 0.74 6.40 -19.02
CA LYS A 35 -0.36 7.12 -19.69
C LYS A 35 0.11 8.27 -20.57
N VAL A 36 1.42 8.52 -20.66
CA VAL A 36 1.97 9.71 -21.33
C VAL A 36 1.45 9.83 -22.77
N GLY A 37 1.39 8.73 -23.51
CA GLY A 37 0.89 8.71 -24.89
C GLY A 37 -0.59 9.10 -25.00
N ARG A 38 -1.44 8.66 -24.06
CA ARG A 38 -2.89 8.98 -24.05
C ARG A 38 -3.19 10.37 -23.48
N LEU A 39 -2.34 10.84 -22.56
CA LEU A 39 -2.45 12.17 -21.96
C LEU A 39 -2.13 13.26 -22.99
N MET A 40 -1.17 13.03 -23.89
CA MET A 40 -0.82 13.97 -24.96
C MET A 40 -1.95 14.13 -26.00
N GLU A 41 -2.70 13.07 -26.31
CA GLU A 41 -3.81 13.16 -27.28
C GLU A 41 -5.06 13.84 -26.73
N LYS A 42 -5.40 13.65 -25.45
CA LYS A 42 -6.70 14.07 -24.90
C LYS A 42 -6.67 15.29 -24.00
N SER A 43 -5.48 15.78 -23.59
CA SER A 43 -5.30 16.94 -22.70
C SER A 43 -6.43 17.10 -21.65
N PRO A 44 -6.63 16.10 -20.77
CA PRO A 44 -7.77 16.09 -19.87
C PRO A 44 -7.71 17.29 -18.90
N PRO A 45 -8.87 17.87 -18.54
CA PRO A 45 -8.93 18.98 -17.61
C PRO A 45 -8.39 18.57 -16.22
N LEU A 46 -7.63 19.46 -15.58
CA LEU A 46 -6.98 19.22 -14.28
C LEU A 46 -7.95 18.73 -13.19
N SER A 47 -9.21 19.16 -13.25
CA SER A 47 -10.26 18.75 -12.32
C SER A 47 -10.59 17.26 -12.40
N LEU A 48 -10.60 16.69 -13.61
CA LEU A 48 -10.84 15.27 -13.82
C LEU A 48 -9.66 14.43 -13.32
N LEU A 49 -8.45 14.94 -13.51
CA LEU A 49 -7.21 14.31 -13.04
C LEU A 49 -7.15 14.28 -11.50
N ALA A 50 -7.50 15.37 -10.83
CA ALA A 50 -7.57 15.42 -9.37
C ALA A 50 -8.61 14.43 -8.80
N LYS A 51 -9.79 14.36 -9.43
CA LYS A 51 -10.83 13.40 -9.04
C LYS A 51 -10.40 11.95 -9.27
N TYR A 52 -9.69 11.69 -10.36
CA TYR A 52 -9.09 10.39 -10.63
C TYR A 52 -8.11 9.98 -9.52
N PHE A 53 -7.20 10.88 -9.12
CA PHE A 53 -6.26 10.60 -8.04
C PHE A 53 -6.93 10.38 -6.68
N LEU A 54 -7.96 11.17 -6.34
CA LEU A 54 -8.74 11.00 -5.10
C LEU A 54 -9.39 9.62 -4.99
N VAL A 55 -9.92 9.10 -6.10
CA VAL A 55 -10.55 7.77 -6.16
C VAL A 55 -9.50 6.65 -6.11
N GLN A 56 -8.33 6.87 -6.72
CA GLN A 56 -7.26 5.89 -6.79
C GLN A 56 -6.48 5.79 -5.46
N LEU A 57 -6.33 6.91 -4.74
CA LEU A 57 -5.60 7.06 -3.48
C LEU A 57 -5.81 5.91 -2.47
N PRO A 58 -7.04 5.53 -2.09
CA PRO A 58 -7.25 4.49 -1.10
C PRO A 58 -6.85 3.09 -1.59
N SER A 59 -7.03 2.78 -2.87
CA SER A 59 -6.58 1.50 -3.43
C SER A 59 -5.05 1.42 -3.48
N LEU A 60 -4.38 2.53 -3.78
CA LEU A 60 -2.91 2.61 -3.79
C LEU A 60 -2.34 2.48 -2.40
N ALA A 61 -2.94 3.19 -1.46
CA ALA A 61 -2.54 3.16 -0.07
C ALA A 61 -2.56 1.72 0.46
N GLN A 62 -3.54 0.88 0.11
CA GLN A 62 -3.55 -0.52 0.54
C GLN A 62 -2.36 -1.35 0.06
N SER A 63 -1.93 -1.16 -1.19
CA SER A 63 -0.82 -1.92 -1.76
C SER A 63 0.55 -1.34 -1.38
N ILE A 64 0.64 -0.01 -1.26
CA ILE A 64 1.90 0.71 -1.05
C ILE A 64 2.22 0.85 0.44
N LEU A 65 1.24 1.04 1.34
CA LEU A 65 1.51 1.22 2.77
C LEU A 65 2.35 0.08 3.38
N PRO A 66 2.06 -1.22 3.14
CA PRO A 66 2.84 -2.30 3.75
C PRO A 66 4.32 -2.21 3.37
N VAL A 67 4.60 -1.95 2.09
CA VAL A 67 5.96 -1.76 1.57
C VAL A 67 6.59 -0.51 2.18
N ALA A 68 5.85 0.60 2.25
CA ALA A 68 6.33 1.84 2.82
C ALA A 68 6.69 1.73 4.30
N VAL A 69 5.89 1.01 5.10
CA VAL A 69 6.15 0.76 6.52
C VAL A 69 7.41 -0.07 6.71
N LEU A 70 7.66 -1.07 5.85
CA LEU A 70 8.90 -1.86 5.87
C LEU A 70 10.13 -0.97 5.63
N PHE A 71 10.10 -0.18 4.55
CA PHE A 71 11.21 0.74 4.24
C PHE A 71 11.41 1.81 5.32
N ALA A 72 10.31 2.36 5.86
CA ALA A 72 10.37 3.32 6.96
C ALA A 72 11.03 2.73 8.20
N THR A 73 10.61 1.54 8.62
CA THR A 73 11.17 0.88 9.80
C THR A 73 12.64 0.55 9.60
N LEU A 74 13.01 0.04 8.42
CA LEU A 74 14.39 -0.26 8.06
C LEU A 74 15.27 0.99 8.09
N TYR A 75 14.80 2.09 7.49
CA TYR A 75 15.52 3.35 7.47
C TYR A 75 15.76 3.89 8.88
N VAL A 76 14.71 3.94 9.70
CA VAL A 76 14.82 4.46 11.06
C VAL A 76 15.77 3.60 11.88
N LEU A 77 15.68 2.26 11.78
CA LEU A 77 16.60 1.36 12.47
C LEU A 77 18.06 1.57 12.02
N ALA A 78 18.29 1.72 10.71
CA ALA A 78 19.61 2.03 10.15
C ALA A 78 20.14 3.38 10.65
N TYR A 79 19.29 4.40 10.75
CA TYR A 79 19.64 5.72 11.27
C TYR A 79 20.09 5.65 12.73
N PHE A 80 19.33 4.99 13.61
CA PHE A 80 19.70 4.81 15.01
C PHE A 80 20.97 3.97 15.20
N SER A 81 21.14 2.92 14.39
CA SER A 81 22.34 2.07 14.41
C SER A 81 23.60 2.85 14.03
N ARG A 82 23.53 3.68 12.98
CA ARG A 82 24.68 4.44 12.46
C ARG A 82 25.18 5.49 13.44
N HIS A 83 24.29 6.16 14.15
CA HIS A 83 24.66 7.25 15.08
C HIS A 83 24.95 6.75 16.50
N ARG A 84 24.82 5.45 16.78
CA ARG A 84 24.94 4.85 18.12
C ARG A 84 24.08 5.52 19.21
N GLU A 85 23.06 6.29 18.81
CA GLU A 85 22.18 7.03 19.71
C GLU A 85 21.37 6.06 20.58
N SER A 86 20.97 4.92 20.03
CA SER A 86 20.28 3.86 20.78
C SER A 86 21.13 3.31 21.91
N VAL A 87 22.43 3.10 21.67
CA VAL A 87 23.38 2.60 22.69
C VAL A 87 23.64 3.65 23.76
N ALA A 88 23.79 4.93 23.37
CA ALA A 88 24.00 6.03 24.30
C ALA A 88 22.79 6.23 25.24
N LEU A 89 21.57 6.15 24.71
CA LEU A 89 20.34 6.29 25.50
C LEU A 89 20.14 5.12 26.47
N LEU A 90 20.45 3.89 26.05
CA LEU A 90 20.41 2.72 26.94
C LEU A 90 21.47 2.82 28.05
N ALA A 91 22.69 3.28 27.72
CA ALA A 91 23.76 3.50 28.70
C ALA A 91 23.41 4.62 29.71
N ALA A 92 22.59 5.59 29.32
CA ALA A 92 22.05 6.62 30.21
C ALA A 92 20.92 6.12 31.14
N GLY A 93 20.64 4.82 31.17
CA GLY A 93 19.62 4.20 32.03
C GLY A 93 18.21 4.23 31.46
N MET A 94 18.03 4.56 30.17
CA MET A 94 16.72 4.57 29.54
C MET A 94 16.25 3.14 29.26
N SER A 95 14.98 2.84 29.58
CA SER A 95 14.41 1.52 29.29
C SER A 95 14.30 1.27 27.78
N PRO A 96 14.65 0.07 27.28
CA PRO A 96 14.47 -0.30 25.88
C PRO A 96 13.00 -0.23 25.43
N VAL A 97 12.05 -0.41 26.36
CA VAL A 97 10.61 -0.30 26.07
C VAL A 97 10.22 1.13 25.69
N THR A 98 10.82 2.14 26.35
CA THR A 98 10.59 3.54 26.02
C THR A 98 11.13 3.87 24.62
N LEU A 99 12.22 3.21 24.22
CA LEU A 99 12.80 3.37 22.89
C LEU A 99 11.93 2.75 21.79
N ALA A 100 11.31 1.59 22.07
CA ALA A 100 10.42 0.89 21.14
C ALA A 100 9.02 1.52 21.03
N ARG A 101 8.58 2.27 22.06
CA ARG A 101 7.24 2.87 22.13
C ARG A 101 6.81 3.67 20.90
N PRO A 102 7.59 4.63 20.35
CA PRO A 102 7.17 5.38 19.16
C PRO A 102 7.05 4.49 17.92
N PHE A 103 7.88 3.45 17.78
CA PHE A 103 7.77 2.50 16.66
C PHE A 103 6.45 1.73 16.72
N LEU A 104 6.13 1.18 17.90
CA LEU A 104 4.89 0.43 18.11
C LEU A 104 3.64 1.30 17.91
N ILE A 105 3.65 2.54 18.39
CA ILE A 105 2.50 3.43 18.22
C ILE A 105 2.35 3.85 16.75
N CYS A 106 3.45 4.21 16.06
CA CYS A 106 3.39 4.56 14.64
C CYS A 106 2.94 3.39 13.77
N SER A 107 3.51 2.20 13.96
CA SER A 107 3.12 1.02 13.17
C SER A 107 1.68 0.60 13.47
N SER A 108 1.23 0.69 14.73
CA SER A 108 -0.16 0.42 15.09
C SER A 108 -1.13 1.43 14.47
N LEU A 109 -0.79 2.73 14.45
CA LEU A 109 -1.59 3.76 13.78
C LEU A 109 -1.68 3.49 12.28
N LEU A 110 -0.57 3.19 11.63
CA LEU A 110 -0.52 2.84 10.20
C LEU A 110 -1.32 1.57 9.90
N ALA A 111 -1.23 0.55 10.76
CA ALA A 111 -2.02 -0.67 10.65
C ALA A 111 -3.51 -0.41 10.80
N LEU A 112 -3.93 0.47 11.72
CA LEU A 112 -5.32 0.88 11.85
C LEU A 112 -5.81 1.62 10.61
N VAL A 113 -5.03 2.57 10.09
CA VAL A 113 -5.36 3.28 8.84
C VAL A 113 -5.51 2.28 7.69
N LEU A 114 -4.57 1.35 7.55
CA LEU A 114 -4.63 0.30 6.55
C LEU A 114 -5.86 -0.60 6.74
N TYR A 115 -6.18 -0.97 7.98
CA TYR A 115 -7.37 -1.75 8.32
C TYR A 115 -8.66 -1.02 7.92
N PHE A 116 -8.79 0.27 8.24
CA PHE A 116 -9.95 1.07 7.83
C PHE A 116 -10.05 1.19 6.31
N LEU A 117 -8.94 1.47 5.62
CA LEU A 117 -8.92 1.48 4.15
C LEU A 117 -9.32 0.11 3.59
N SER A 118 -8.80 -0.97 4.17
CA SER A 118 -9.08 -2.34 3.75
C SER A 118 -10.54 -2.68 3.97
N TYR A 119 -11.11 -2.31 5.11
CA TYR A 119 -12.52 -2.51 5.45
C TYR A 119 -13.46 -1.66 4.57
N SER A 120 -13.13 -0.39 4.31
CA SER A 120 -13.92 0.46 3.40
C SER A 120 -13.93 -0.04 1.96
N LEU A 121 -12.85 -0.68 1.49
CA LEU A 121 -12.83 -1.32 0.17
C LEU A 121 -13.30 -2.79 0.21
N SER A 122 -13.45 -3.37 1.40
CA SER A 122 -13.91 -4.75 1.61
C SER A 122 -15.16 -4.78 2.47
N PRO A 123 -16.35 -4.86 1.86
CA PRO A 123 -17.46 -5.45 2.60
C PRO A 123 -17.88 -6.79 2.02
N THR A 124 -17.84 -6.93 0.70
CA THR A 124 -18.69 -7.85 -0.06
C THR A 124 -18.10 -8.17 -1.44
N ALA A 125 -16.96 -7.56 -1.79
CA ALA A 125 -16.31 -7.66 -3.10
C ALA A 125 -15.67 -9.03 -3.38
N GLN A 126 -15.26 -9.77 -2.34
CA GLN A 126 -14.80 -11.16 -2.47
C GLN A 126 -15.99 -12.14 -2.60
N ALA A 127 -17.09 -11.89 -1.88
CA ALA A 127 -18.28 -12.76 -1.91
C ALA A 127 -19.00 -12.72 -3.28
N GLY A 128 -19.02 -11.57 -3.96
CA GLY A 128 -19.51 -11.45 -5.34
C GLY A 128 -18.56 -12.08 -6.37
N ARG A 129 -17.25 -11.86 -6.24
CA ARG A 129 -16.24 -12.45 -7.16
C ARG A 129 -16.20 -13.98 -7.09
N GLU A 130 -16.41 -14.58 -5.93
CA GLU A 130 -16.54 -16.04 -5.80
C GLU A 130 -17.83 -16.58 -6.43
N LYS A 131 -18.97 -15.88 -6.29
CA LYS A 131 -20.22 -16.30 -6.95
C LYS A 131 -20.13 -16.20 -8.47
N THR A 132 -19.57 -15.11 -9.00
CA THR A 132 -19.38 -14.94 -10.46
C THR A 132 -18.29 -15.89 -11.01
N LYS A 133 -17.23 -16.21 -10.25
CA LYS A 133 -16.27 -17.27 -10.64
C LYS A 133 -16.92 -18.67 -10.66
N ARG A 134 -17.89 -18.94 -9.78
CA ARG A 134 -18.63 -20.22 -9.76
C ARG A 134 -19.65 -20.32 -10.90
N GLU A 135 -20.23 -19.21 -11.33
CA GLU A 135 -21.09 -19.13 -12.53
C GLU A 135 -20.28 -19.22 -13.83
N ILE A 136 -19.14 -18.53 -13.95
CA ILE A 136 -18.25 -18.65 -15.12
C ILE A 136 -17.61 -20.05 -15.24
N LYS A 137 -17.48 -20.78 -14.12
CA LYS A 137 -16.97 -22.16 -14.12
C LYS A 137 -18.06 -23.21 -14.41
N LYS A 138 -19.34 -22.83 -14.41
CA LYS A 138 -20.46 -23.69 -14.81
C LYS A 138 -21.10 -23.14 -16.09
N GLU A 139 -20.54 -23.59 -17.22
CA GLU A 139 -20.99 -23.49 -18.63
C GLU A 139 -20.26 -22.48 -19.54
N PRO A 140 -19.76 -22.93 -20.72
CA PRO A 140 -19.12 -24.21 -21.00
C PRO A 140 -17.69 -24.02 -21.54
N THR A 141 -16.75 -24.75 -20.95
CA THR A 141 -15.43 -25.03 -21.50
C THR A 141 -15.58 -25.45 -22.97
N GLU A 142 -14.65 -25.00 -23.81
CA GLU A 142 -14.56 -25.25 -25.25
C GLU A 142 -14.81 -26.71 -25.69
N GLU A 143 -14.72 -27.68 -24.77
CA GLU A 143 -15.11 -29.08 -24.95
C GLU A 143 -16.55 -29.27 -25.50
N ALA A 144 -17.53 -28.45 -25.12
CA ALA A 144 -18.89 -28.57 -25.66
C ALA A 144 -19.00 -28.10 -27.11
N VAL A 145 -18.23 -27.06 -27.49
CA VAL A 145 -18.16 -26.55 -28.87
C VAL A 145 -17.37 -27.53 -29.74
N PHE A 146 -16.28 -28.10 -29.22
CA PHE A 146 -15.51 -29.14 -29.91
C PHE A 146 -16.31 -30.44 -30.10
N ARG A 147 -17.09 -30.88 -29.10
CA ARG A 147 -17.93 -32.08 -29.22
C ARG A 147 -19.07 -31.89 -30.23
N LYS A 148 -19.71 -30.72 -30.24
CA LYS A 148 -20.78 -30.38 -31.21
C LYS A 148 -20.23 -30.26 -32.63
N ARG A 149 -19.02 -29.72 -32.79
CA ARG A 149 -18.32 -29.64 -34.07
C ARG A 149 -17.90 -31.03 -34.55
N SER A 150 -17.37 -31.91 -33.70
CA SER A 150 -16.96 -33.28 -34.08
C SER A 150 -18.12 -34.22 -34.42
N ALA A 151 -19.31 -33.97 -33.86
CA ALA A 151 -20.52 -34.73 -34.21
C ALA A 151 -21.05 -34.37 -35.61
N MET A 152 -20.81 -33.15 -36.08
CA MET A 152 -21.25 -32.65 -37.40
C MET A 152 -20.46 -33.25 -38.58
N TRP A 153 -19.28 -33.83 -38.35
CA TRP A 153 -18.46 -34.48 -39.39
C TRP A 153 -18.69 -36.00 -39.51
N ARG A 154 -19.63 -36.56 -38.73
CA ARG A 154 -19.91 -38.01 -38.68
C ARG A 154 -21.31 -38.40 -39.19
N SER A 155 -22.04 -37.46 -39.79
CA SER A 155 -23.31 -37.66 -40.51
C SER A 155 -23.14 -37.26 -41.97
#